data_AF-A0A485MF30-F1
#
_entry.id   AF-A0A485MF30-F1
#
_cell.length_a   1.000
_cell.length_b   1.000
_cell.length_c   1.000
_cell.angle_alpha   90.00
_cell.angle_beta   90.00
_cell.angle_gamma   90.00
#
_symmetry.space_group_name_H-M   'P 1'
#
loop_
_entity.id
_entity.type
_entity.pdbx_description
1 polymer ?
#
loop_
_entity_poly.entity_id
_entity_poly.type
_entity_poly.pdbx_seq_one_letter_code
_entity_poly.pdbx_strand_id
1 'polypeptide(L)' 'MNFDKCHPGYFGKVGVMHYDLKRNQSFCPTVSLDKLSTMVSELTKGMAARNTTGAAPIIDVA' A
#
# COMPACT_ATOMS: atom_id res chain seq x y z
N MET A 1 -31.50 12.44 17.68
CA MET A 1 -30.12 12.00 17.39
C MET A 1 -29.26 13.26 17.40
N ASN A 2 -28.26 13.35 18.28
CA ASN A 2 -27.51 14.60 18.52
C ASN A 2 -26.16 14.56 17.77
N PHE A 3 -25.97 15.48 16.82
CA PHE A 3 -24.75 15.58 16.00
C PHE A 3 -23.50 15.93 16.82
N ASP A 4 -23.63 16.72 17.88
CA ASP A 4 -22.49 17.11 18.73
C ASP A 4 -21.90 15.91 19.47
N LYS A 5 -22.73 14.89 19.75
CA LYS A 5 -22.30 13.66 20.42
C LYS A 5 -21.84 12.59 19.44
N CYS A 6 -22.50 12.46 18.29
CA CYS A 6 -22.24 11.37 17.36
C CYS A 6 -21.17 11.70 16.30
N HIS A 7 -20.94 12.99 16.01
CA HIS A 7 -20.02 13.44 14.96
C HIS A 7 -19.21 14.67 15.41
N PRO A 8 -18.34 14.50 16.43
CA PRO A 8 -17.46 15.58 16.85
C PRO A 8 -16.57 16.05 15.68
N GLY A 9 -16.47 17.37 15.49
CA GLY A 9 -15.65 17.97 14.42
C GLY A 9 -16.35 18.12 13.07
N TYR A 10 -17.65 17.82 12.97
CA TYR A 10 -18.42 17.96 11.73
C TYR A 10 -18.54 19.41 11.25
N PHE A 11 -18.75 20.36 12.17
CA PHE A 11 -18.81 21.78 11.86
C PHE A 11 -17.45 22.46 12.06
N GLY A 12 -17.03 23.25 11.08
CA GLY A 12 -15.77 24.00 11.09
C GLY A 12 -15.03 23.91 9.75
N LYS A 13 -14.15 24.86 9.44
CA LYS A 13 -13.26 24.82 8.28
C LYS A 13 -11.86 24.45 8.75
N VAL A 14 -11.31 23.35 8.24
CA VAL A 14 -10.00 22.81 8.66
C VAL A 14 -9.10 22.62 7.43
N GLY A 15 -7.82 22.94 7.59
CA GLY A 15 -6.79 22.73 6.56
C GLY A 15 -6.77 23.79 5.47
N VAL A 16 -5.90 23.55 4.49
CA VAL A 16 -5.69 24.43 3.33
C VAL A 16 -6.38 23.83 2.11
N MET A 17 -7.01 24.67 1.28
CA MET A 17 -7.62 24.21 0.03
C MET A 17 -6.55 23.91 -1.01
N HIS A 18 -6.56 22.70 -1.56
CA HIS A 18 -5.65 22.28 -2.63
C HIS A 18 -6.37 22.40 -3.98
N TYR A 19 -6.09 23.47 -4.73
CA TYR A 19 -6.62 23.67 -6.09
C TYR A 19 -5.94 22.73 -7.09
N ASP A 20 -6.65 22.32 -8.14
CA ASP A 20 -6.16 21.40 -9.19
C ASP A 20 -5.50 20.12 -8.66
N LEU A 21 -6.18 19.45 -7.71
CA LEU A 21 -5.67 18.24 -7.07
C LEU A 21 -5.45 17.10 -8.07
N LYS A 22 -4.19 16.84 -8.43
CA LYS A 22 -3.75 15.73 -9.29
C LYS A 22 -3.43 14.49 -8.45
N ARG A 23 -4.42 13.60 -8.25
CA ARG A 23 -4.29 12.39 -7.41
C ARG A 23 -3.18 11.43 -7.84
N ASN A 24 -2.86 11.36 -9.14
CA ASN A 24 -1.80 10.48 -9.65
C ASN A 24 -0.40 10.88 -9.15
N GLN A 25 -0.18 12.16 -8.83
CA GLN A 25 1.13 12.65 -8.34
C GLN A 25 1.41 12.23 -6.90
N SER A 26 0.35 12.07 -6.09
CA SER A 26 0.46 11.60 -4.71
C SER A 26 0.14 10.11 -4.57
N PHE A 27 0.10 9.37 -5.67
CA PHE A 27 -0.14 7.92 -5.63
C PHE A 27 1.12 7.21 -5.12
N CYS A 28 1.01 6.67 -3.91
CA CYS A 28 2.09 5.94 -3.25
C CYS A 28 1.49 4.68 -2.59
N PRO A 29 1.33 3.56 -3.32
CA PRO A 29 0.83 2.33 -2.74
C PRO A 29 1.83 1.78 -1.72
N THR A 30 1.32 1.28 -0.59
CA THR A 30 2.14 0.70 0.47
C THR A 30 1.96 -0.82 0.50
N VAL A 31 3.07 -1.55 0.53
CA VAL A 31 3.09 -3.03 0.67
C VAL A 31 3.58 -3.43 2.06
N SER A 32 3.03 -4.52 2.61
CA SER A 32 3.52 -5.14 3.85
C SER A 32 4.44 -6.31 3.54
N LEU A 33 5.43 -6.57 4.42
CA LEU A 33 6.39 -7.67 4.28
C LEU A 33 5.71 -9.05 4.15
N ASP A 34 4.63 -9.28 4.90
CA ASP A 34 3.90 -10.57 4.87
C ASP A 34 3.32 -10.87 3.48
N LYS A 35 2.95 -9.82 2.74
CA LYS A 35 2.34 -9.91 1.41
C LYS A 35 3.35 -10.13 0.31
N LEU A 36 4.64 -9.88 0.56
CA LEU A 36 5.71 -10.11 -0.42
C LEU A 36 5.79 -11.58 -0.83
N SER A 37 5.56 -12.50 0.12
CA SER A 37 5.51 -13.93 -0.19
C SER A 37 4.38 -14.22 -1.18
N THR A 38 3.20 -13.63 -1.02
CA THR A 38 2.07 -13.87 -1.95
C THR A 38 2.25 -13.26 -3.34
N MET A 39 3.13 -12.27 -3.49
CA MET A 39 3.43 -11.66 -4.80
C MET A 39 4.30 -12.56 -5.68
N VAL A 40 5.04 -13.50 -5.10
CA VAL A 40 5.86 -14.45 -5.85
C VAL A 40 5.03 -15.67 -6.22
N SER A 41 5.03 -16.04 -7.51
CA SER A 41 4.40 -17.28 -7.97
C SER A 41 5.01 -18.51 -7.29
N GLU A 42 4.19 -19.51 -6.98
CA GLU A 42 4.62 -20.75 -6.33
C GLU A 42 5.72 -21.47 -7.12
N LEU A 43 5.66 -21.39 -8.46
CA LEU A 43 6.68 -21.95 -9.35
C LEU A 43 8.04 -21.29 -9.14
N THR A 44 8.08 -19.96 -9.05
CA THR A 44 9.31 -19.20 -8.83
C THR A 44 9.90 -19.47 -7.44
N LYS A 45 9.04 -19.60 -6.41
CA LYS A 45 9.49 -20.02 -5.08
C LYS A 45 10.09 -21.43 -5.09
N GLY A 46 9.44 -22.36 -5.77
CA GLY A 46 9.91 -23.74 -5.90
C GLY A 46 11.25 -23.84 -6.63
N MET A 47 11.46 -23.03 -7.68
CA MET A 47 12.73 -22.95 -8.39
C MET A 47 13.84 -22.33 -7.53
N ALA A 48 13.55 -21.23 -6.82
CA ALA A 48 14.50 -20.58 -5.92
C ALA A 48 14.92 -21.50 -4.76
N ALA A 49 13.96 -22.23 -4.17
CA ALA A 49 14.24 -23.19 -3.09
C ALA A 49 15.13 -24.38 -3.54
N ARG A 50 15.08 -24.74 -4.83
CA ARG A 50 15.89 -25.82 -5.42
C ARG A 50 17.23 -25.33 -5.94
N ASN A 51 17.45 -24.02 -6.02
CA ASN A 51 18.67 -23.45 -6.56
C ASN A 51 19.78 -23.42 -5.50
N THR A 52 20.77 -24.29 -5.65
CA THR A 52 21.92 -24.41 -4.73
C THR A 52 22.96 -23.30 -4.90
N THR A 53 22.83 -22.47 -5.93
CA THR A 53 23.76 -21.37 -6.26
C THR A 53 23.50 -20.09 -5.48
N GLY A 54 22.48 -20.07 -4.60
CA GLY A 54 22.16 -18.92 -3.73
C GLY A 54 21.40 -17.78 -4.42
N ALA A 55 20.85 -18.00 -5.61
CA ALA A 55 20.08 -16.98 -6.32
C ALA A 55 18.69 -16.76 -5.68
N ALA A 56 18.39 -15.50 -5.33
CA ALA A 56 17.13 -15.08 -4.73
C ALA A 56 16.13 -14.53 -5.77
N PRO A 57 14.81 -14.66 -5.54
CA PRO A 57 13.80 -14.06 -6.42
C PRO A 57 13.78 -12.53 -6.29
N ILE A 58 13.70 -11.84 -7.43
CA ILE A 58 13.51 -10.39 -7.50
C ILE A 58 12.00 -10.11 -7.51
N ILE A 59 11.53 -9.25 -6.62
CA ILE A 59 10.12 -8.86 -6.50
C ILE A 59 10.02 -7.40 -6.93
N ASP A 60 9.29 -7.15 -8.02
CA ASP A 60 8.93 -5.79 -8.42
C ASP A 60 7.63 -5.38 -7.71
N VAL A 61 7.63 -4.18 -7.12
CA VAL A 61 6.53 -3.62 -6.31
C VAL A 61 6.07 -2.26 -6.86
N ALA A 62 6.52 -1.92 -8.08
CA ALA A 62 6.15 -0.65 -8.75
C ALA A 62 4.65 -0.55 -9.07
#